data_AF-A0AAV6CV99-F1
#
_entry.id   AF-A0AAV6CV99-F1
#
_cell.length_a   1.000
_cell.length_b   1.000
_cell.length_c   1.000
_cell.angle_alpha   90.00
_cell.angle_beta   90.00
_cell.angle_gamma   90.00
#
_symmetry.space_group_name_H-M   'P 1'
#
loop_
_entity.id
_entity.type
_entity.pdbx_description
1 polymer ?
#
loop_
_entity_poly.entity_id
_entity_poly.type
_entity_poly.pdbx_seq_one_letter_code
_entity_poly.pdbx_strand_id
1 'polypeptide(L)'
;MKVYRAADAPERSLAGESVAVIGYGNLGRSAALNLRDSGVKVQIGNREDEYAARARAEGFEVAPIAMAAADDIVFVLLPDEVIPEVFPREIAPALRPGSAIAFGSGYSLGFGLIRPPDTVDVLLVAPRMAGASARTRYLAGQGFWACVGVEADRSKRAQQRMLGLADALGVLRAGAVEMSATVEASLDLFVEQSMGALLGMAIMIAFDVGREAGIPAEALVMEMYMSGEMEVVFRSFRESGFFRSSEEHGPTAVFGGLTRTLEMDREAMTKSFRTILDDIRSGAFAKRFQDEARQGYPVLDIARAMMHGPSPITDAEERLRSLAGAPAPPPEEPGRAGT
;
A
#
# COMPACT_ATOMS: atom_id res chain seq x y z
N MET A 1 1.46 21.18 7.07
CA MET A 1 1.18 20.00 6.23
C MET A 1 0.45 20.49 5.00
N LYS A 2 1.01 20.29 3.80
CA LYS A 2 0.39 20.71 2.55
C LYS A 2 -0.41 19.55 1.97
N VAL A 3 -1.57 19.86 1.40
CA VAL A 3 -2.39 18.89 0.68
C VAL A 3 -2.59 19.39 -0.74
N TYR A 4 -2.14 18.60 -1.71
CA TYR A 4 -2.32 18.86 -3.12
C TYR A 4 -3.64 18.29 -3.63
N ARG A 5 -4.27 19.00 -4.56
CA ARG A 5 -5.50 18.62 -5.27
C ARG A 5 -5.33 18.85 -6.77
N ALA A 6 -6.34 18.48 -7.56
CA ALA A 6 -6.29 18.62 -9.02
C ALA A 6 -5.91 20.04 -9.49
N ALA A 7 -6.35 21.08 -8.77
CA ALA A 7 -6.02 22.47 -9.09
C ALA A 7 -4.53 22.84 -8.91
N ASP A 8 -3.77 22.04 -8.17
CA ASP A 8 -2.34 22.27 -7.94
C ASP A 8 -1.48 21.66 -9.05
N ALA A 9 -2.01 20.72 -9.84
CA ALA A 9 -1.27 20.11 -10.95
C ALA A 9 -1.24 21.07 -12.15
N PRO A 10 -0.04 21.46 -12.63
CA PRO A 10 0.05 22.24 -13.86
C PRO A 10 -0.62 21.53 -15.04
N GLU A 11 -1.28 22.29 -15.91
CA GLU A 11 -1.78 21.74 -17.17
C GLU A 11 -0.63 21.10 -17.95
N ARG A 12 -0.88 19.92 -18.53
CA ARG A 12 0.12 19.23 -19.36
C ARG A 12 1.44 18.97 -18.61
N SER A 13 1.36 18.69 -17.30
CA SER A 13 2.53 18.47 -16.44
C SER A 13 3.55 17.46 -16.96
N LEU A 14 3.09 16.42 -17.68
CA LEU A 14 3.90 15.35 -18.27
C LEU A 14 3.98 15.42 -19.81
N ALA A 15 3.61 16.55 -20.43
CA ALA A 15 3.58 16.62 -21.88
C ALA A 15 4.97 16.45 -22.50
N GLY A 16 5.07 15.48 -23.42
CA GLY A 16 6.32 15.14 -24.10
C GLY A 16 7.24 14.22 -23.30
N GLU A 17 6.85 13.79 -22.10
CA GLU A 17 7.60 12.82 -21.29
C GLU A 17 6.89 11.46 -21.28
N SER A 18 7.66 10.38 -21.36
CA SER A 18 7.16 9.02 -21.11
C SER A 18 7.44 8.54 -19.69
N VAL A 19 6.65 7.56 -19.25
CA VAL A 19 6.80 6.93 -17.94
C VAL A 19 7.09 5.44 -18.11
N ALA A 20 8.21 4.98 -17.56
CA ALA A 20 8.48 3.57 -17.37
C ALA A 20 7.97 3.13 -16.00
N VAL A 21 7.06 2.16 -15.96
CA VAL A 21 6.62 1.52 -14.71
C VAL A 21 7.46 0.28 -14.49
N ILE A 22 8.26 0.27 -13.41
CA ILE A 22 9.15 -0.83 -13.07
C ILE A 22 8.45 -1.76 -12.07
N GLY A 23 8.10 -2.96 -12.51
CA GLY A 23 7.26 -3.91 -11.79
C GLY A 23 5.79 -3.84 -12.21
N TYR A 24 5.20 -5.00 -12.52
CA TYR A 24 3.80 -5.11 -12.97
C TYR A 24 2.90 -5.93 -12.04
N GLY A 25 3.21 -5.92 -10.73
CA GLY A 25 2.36 -6.49 -9.69
C GLY A 25 1.10 -5.64 -9.42
N ASN A 26 0.48 -5.83 -8.24
CA ASN A 26 -0.81 -5.20 -7.89
C ASN A 26 -0.84 -3.68 -8.14
N LEU A 27 0.13 -2.95 -7.57
CA LEU A 27 0.21 -1.50 -7.70
C LEU A 27 0.75 -1.09 -9.07
N GLY A 28 1.79 -1.78 -9.57
CA GLY A 28 2.40 -1.59 -10.89
C GLY A 28 1.39 -1.60 -12.04
N ARG A 29 0.59 -2.66 -12.11
CA ARG A 29 -0.48 -2.81 -13.10
C ARG A 29 -1.48 -1.66 -13.03
N SER A 30 -1.96 -1.34 -11.84
CA SER A 30 -2.98 -0.31 -11.64
C SER A 30 -2.47 1.08 -12.00
N ALA A 31 -1.22 1.38 -11.66
CA ALA A 31 -0.53 2.61 -12.04
C ALA A 31 -0.39 2.71 -13.56
N ALA A 32 0.13 1.67 -14.23
CA ALA A 32 0.31 1.65 -15.67
C ALA A 32 -1.01 1.85 -16.44
N LEU A 33 -2.08 1.17 -16.03
CA LEU A 33 -3.41 1.30 -16.62
C LEU A 33 -3.97 2.72 -16.44
N ASN A 34 -3.85 3.29 -15.24
CA ASN A 34 -4.34 4.66 -14.97
C ASN A 34 -3.54 5.70 -15.76
N LEU A 35 -2.21 5.57 -15.83
CA LEU A 35 -1.35 6.46 -16.59
C LEU A 35 -1.70 6.43 -18.09
N ARG A 36 -1.87 5.23 -18.66
CA ARG A 36 -2.28 5.05 -20.07
C ARG A 36 -3.64 5.70 -20.33
N ASP A 37 -4.62 5.46 -19.47
CA ASP A 37 -5.98 6.00 -19.65
C ASP A 37 -6.02 7.54 -19.45
N SER A 38 -5.04 8.09 -18.73
CA SER A 38 -4.78 9.54 -18.63
C SER A 38 -3.99 10.10 -19.83
N GLY A 39 -3.69 9.29 -20.85
CA GLY A 39 -3.00 9.71 -22.07
C GLY A 39 -1.47 9.79 -21.95
N VAL A 40 -0.87 9.25 -20.88
CA VAL A 40 0.58 9.17 -20.72
C VAL A 40 1.13 8.03 -21.57
N LYS A 41 2.27 8.24 -22.23
CA LYS A 41 3.01 7.16 -22.90
C LYS A 41 3.69 6.30 -21.84
N VAL A 42 3.31 5.03 -21.76
CA VAL A 42 3.79 4.10 -20.73
C VAL A 42 4.48 2.89 -21.36
N GLN A 43 5.62 2.51 -20.79
CA GLN A 43 6.26 1.21 -21.01
C GLN A 43 6.46 0.49 -19.69
N ILE A 44 6.59 -0.84 -19.72
CA ILE A 44 6.77 -1.66 -18.52
C ILE A 44 8.19 -2.20 -18.48
N GLY A 45 8.89 -1.95 -17.38
CA GLY A 45 10.14 -2.63 -17.04
C GLY A 45 9.85 -3.80 -16.12
N ASN A 46 10.02 -5.04 -16.60
CA ASN A 46 9.78 -6.23 -15.78
C ASN A 46 10.74 -7.35 -16.18
N ARG A 47 10.98 -8.30 -15.26
CA ARG A 47 11.63 -9.57 -15.61
C ARG A 47 10.70 -10.40 -16.49
N GLU A 48 11.24 -11.36 -17.23
CA GLU A 48 10.40 -12.26 -18.04
C GLU A 48 9.70 -13.27 -17.13
N ASP A 49 8.45 -12.98 -16.78
CA ASP A 49 7.60 -13.79 -15.90
C ASP A 49 6.11 -13.63 -16.29
N GLU A 50 5.19 -14.14 -15.46
CA GLU A 50 3.75 -14.03 -15.68
C GLU A 50 3.23 -12.58 -15.68
N TYR A 51 3.87 -11.68 -14.94
CA TYR A 51 3.52 -10.26 -14.90
C TYR A 51 3.90 -9.58 -16.23
N ALA A 52 5.04 -9.94 -16.81
CA ALA A 52 5.41 -9.50 -18.16
C ALA A 52 4.44 -10.05 -19.21
N ALA A 53 4.06 -11.33 -19.12
CA ALA A 53 3.06 -11.92 -20.02
C ALA A 53 1.71 -11.19 -19.91
N ARG A 54 1.26 -10.88 -18.69
CA ARG A 54 0.03 -10.11 -18.42
C ARG A 54 0.12 -8.69 -18.99
N ALA A 55 1.22 -7.99 -18.76
CA ALA A 55 1.42 -6.64 -19.30
C ALA A 55 1.31 -6.60 -20.83
N ARG A 56 1.91 -7.58 -21.53
CA ARG A 56 1.77 -7.71 -23.00
C ARG A 56 0.35 -8.02 -23.42
N ALA A 57 -0.34 -8.93 -22.72
CA ALA A 57 -1.73 -9.25 -22.98
C ALA A 57 -2.66 -8.04 -22.79
N GLU A 58 -2.32 -7.14 -21.87
CA GLU A 58 -3.04 -5.87 -21.62
C GLU A 58 -2.59 -4.73 -22.54
N GLY A 59 -1.72 -5.00 -23.52
CA GLY A 59 -1.36 -4.09 -24.60
C GLY A 59 -0.19 -3.16 -24.29
N PHE A 60 0.64 -3.47 -23.29
CA PHE A 60 1.84 -2.69 -23.00
C PHE A 60 3.08 -3.24 -23.72
N GLU A 61 3.97 -2.34 -24.13
CA GLU A 61 5.35 -2.70 -24.44
C GLU A 61 6.08 -3.08 -23.13
N VAL A 62 6.76 -4.23 -23.15
CA VAL A 62 7.54 -4.74 -22.02
C VAL A 62 8.99 -4.84 -22.42
N ALA A 63 9.86 -4.20 -21.66
CA ALA A 63 11.30 -4.20 -21.83
C ALA A 63 12.01 -4.73 -20.57
N PRO A 64 13.27 -5.21 -20.69
CA PRO A 64 14.11 -5.46 -19.53
C PRO A 64 14.23 -4.21 -18.65
N ILE A 65 14.31 -4.39 -17.32
CA ILE A 65 14.32 -3.28 -16.35
C ILE A 65 15.41 -2.26 -16.70
N ALA A 66 16.62 -2.70 -17.02
CA ALA A 66 17.72 -1.80 -17.40
C ALA A 66 17.44 -0.96 -18.64
N MET A 67 16.63 -1.44 -19.59
CA MET A 67 16.25 -0.66 -20.78
C MET A 67 15.12 0.33 -20.46
N ALA A 68 14.11 -0.13 -19.71
CA ALA A 68 12.99 0.73 -19.31
C ALA A 68 13.44 1.85 -18.35
N ALA A 69 14.44 1.60 -17.51
CA ALA A 69 14.99 2.58 -16.56
C ALA A 69 15.71 3.78 -17.24
N ALA A 70 15.89 3.75 -18.56
CA ALA A 70 16.41 4.88 -19.31
C ALA A 70 15.32 5.88 -19.74
N ASP A 71 14.08 5.82 -19.23
CA ASP A 71 12.97 6.72 -19.59
C ASP A 71 13.08 8.14 -18.97
N ASP A 72 12.18 9.05 -19.34
CA ASP A 72 12.10 10.42 -18.78
C ASP A 72 11.68 10.39 -17.31
N ILE A 73 10.73 9.52 -16.98
CA ILE A 73 10.25 9.27 -15.62
C ILE A 73 10.21 7.78 -15.38
N VAL A 74 10.93 7.31 -14.37
CA VAL A 74 10.95 5.90 -13.96
C VAL A 74 10.16 5.77 -12.66
N PHE A 75 9.03 5.08 -12.67
CA PHE A 75 8.22 4.83 -11.48
C PHE A 75 8.44 3.41 -10.95
N VAL A 76 9.16 3.31 -9.84
CA VAL A 76 9.56 2.03 -9.23
C VAL A 76 8.45 1.52 -8.31
N LEU A 77 7.87 0.38 -8.68
CA LEU A 77 6.78 -0.32 -8.00
C LEU A 77 7.12 -1.81 -7.80
N LEU A 78 8.41 -2.07 -7.53
CA LEU A 78 8.93 -3.37 -7.10
C LEU A 78 8.72 -3.56 -5.58
N PRO A 79 8.78 -4.81 -5.07
CA PRO A 79 8.80 -5.07 -3.63
C PRO A 79 9.98 -4.37 -2.92
N ASP A 80 9.75 -3.87 -1.72
CA ASP A 80 10.69 -3.03 -0.96
C ASP A 80 12.00 -3.76 -0.61
N GLU A 81 11.94 -5.07 -0.42
CA GLU A 81 13.08 -5.99 -0.26
C GLU A 81 13.93 -6.21 -1.54
N VAL A 82 13.34 -6.05 -2.72
CA VAL A 82 13.94 -6.37 -4.02
C VAL A 82 14.63 -5.15 -4.59
N ILE A 83 14.10 -3.95 -4.31
CA ILE A 83 14.64 -2.67 -4.77
C ILE A 83 16.15 -2.54 -4.44
N PRO A 84 16.65 -2.83 -3.23
CA PRO A 84 18.08 -2.68 -2.91
C PRO A 84 19.01 -3.57 -3.75
N GLU A 85 18.53 -4.72 -4.25
CA GLU A 85 19.31 -5.59 -5.13
C GLU A 85 19.27 -5.11 -6.59
N VAL A 86 18.08 -4.80 -7.10
CA VAL A 86 17.86 -4.46 -8.51
C VAL A 86 18.34 -3.04 -8.83
N PHE A 87 18.14 -2.10 -7.90
CA PHE A 87 18.41 -0.68 -8.11
C PHE A 87 19.84 -0.37 -8.56
N PRO A 88 20.90 -0.79 -7.83
CA PRO A 88 22.28 -0.47 -8.24
C PRO A 88 22.72 -1.21 -9.51
N ARG A 89 22.08 -2.34 -9.86
CA ARG A 89 22.49 -3.20 -10.98
C ARG A 89 21.84 -2.80 -12.29
N GLU A 90 20.55 -2.48 -12.25
CA GLU A 90 19.74 -2.31 -13.45
C GLU A 90 19.13 -0.91 -13.57
N ILE A 91 18.75 -0.26 -12.46
CA ILE A 91 18.03 1.01 -12.52
C ILE A 91 19.01 2.19 -12.53
N ALA A 92 19.80 2.35 -11.47
CA ALA A 92 20.66 3.52 -11.28
C ALA A 92 21.65 3.77 -12.44
N PRO A 93 22.30 2.75 -13.04
CA PRO A 93 23.20 2.97 -14.17
C PRO A 93 22.51 3.42 -15.47
N ALA A 94 21.21 3.15 -15.62
CA ALA A 94 20.45 3.45 -16.82
C ALA A 94 19.78 4.85 -16.79
N LEU A 95 19.64 5.44 -15.60
CA LEU A 95 19.00 6.74 -15.42
C LEU A 95 19.73 7.85 -16.18
N ARG A 96 18.98 8.64 -16.95
CA ARG A 96 19.52 9.74 -17.76
C ARG A 96 19.66 11.02 -16.92
N PRO A 97 20.73 11.80 -17.05
CA PRO A 97 20.81 13.12 -16.42
C PRO A 97 19.58 13.99 -16.76
N GLY A 98 18.96 14.58 -15.74
CA GLY A 98 17.74 15.39 -15.88
C GLY A 98 16.43 14.60 -15.98
N SER A 99 16.46 13.26 -15.98
CA SER A 99 15.27 12.43 -15.81
C SER A 99 14.79 12.47 -14.35
N ALA A 100 13.64 11.84 -14.09
CA ALA A 100 13.12 11.66 -12.75
C ALA A 100 12.95 10.17 -12.41
N ILE A 101 13.10 9.86 -11.12
CA ILE A 101 12.72 8.57 -10.56
C ILE A 101 11.71 8.79 -9.44
N ALA A 102 10.61 8.04 -9.47
CA ALA A 102 9.55 8.05 -8.47
C ALA A 102 9.48 6.69 -7.76
N PHE A 103 9.14 6.69 -6.47
CA PHE A 103 8.93 5.48 -5.68
C PHE A 103 7.52 5.41 -5.13
N GLY A 104 6.92 4.21 -5.17
CA GLY A 104 5.60 3.90 -4.61
C GLY A 104 5.54 3.76 -3.10
N SER A 105 6.71 3.73 -2.47
CA SER A 105 6.93 3.60 -1.02
C SER A 105 8.19 4.41 -0.69
N GLY A 106 8.18 5.07 0.46
CA GLY A 106 9.33 5.78 0.99
C GLY A 106 10.36 4.86 1.61
N TYR A 107 10.08 3.55 1.75
CA TYR A 107 10.90 2.61 2.51
C TYR A 107 12.38 2.59 2.08
N SER A 108 12.67 2.30 0.80
CA SER A 108 14.06 2.16 0.35
C SER A 108 14.86 3.48 0.45
N LEU A 109 14.21 4.62 0.21
CA LEU A 109 14.82 5.94 0.35
C LEU A 109 14.98 6.33 1.83
N GLY A 110 13.92 6.18 2.61
CA GLY A 110 13.80 6.62 3.99
C GLY A 110 14.75 5.91 4.94
N PHE A 111 15.08 4.65 4.67
CA PHE A 111 16.07 3.86 5.40
C PHE A 111 17.45 3.81 4.73
N GLY A 112 17.66 4.57 3.65
CA GLY A 112 18.96 4.68 2.98
C GLY A 112 19.46 3.38 2.35
N LEU A 113 18.56 2.50 1.91
CA LEU A 113 18.89 1.22 1.29
C LEU A 113 19.37 1.38 -0.16
N ILE A 114 19.03 2.52 -0.77
CA ILE A 114 19.45 2.91 -2.11
C ILE A 114 20.00 4.34 -2.10
N ARG A 115 20.77 4.66 -3.14
CA ARG A 115 21.29 6.02 -3.38
C ARG A 115 21.08 6.41 -4.84
N PRO A 116 20.02 7.17 -5.16
CA PRO A 116 19.84 7.71 -6.50
C PRO A 116 21.03 8.61 -6.92
N PRO A 117 21.38 8.65 -8.22
CA PRO A 117 22.40 9.55 -8.73
C PRO A 117 22.06 11.03 -8.48
N ASP A 118 23.06 11.86 -8.26
CA ASP A 118 22.86 13.31 -8.05
C ASP A 118 22.43 14.08 -9.30
N THR A 119 22.25 13.39 -10.43
CA THR A 119 21.88 13.95 -11.73
C THR A 119 20.39 13.86 -12.05
N VAL A 120 19.58 13.22 -11.19
CA VAL A 120 18.14 13.00 -11.43
C VAL A 120 17.26 13.62 -10.36
N ASP A 121 16.01 13.92 -10.71
CA ASP A 121 14.98 14.22 -9.71
C ASP A 121 14.60 12.94 -8.96
N VAL A 122 14.34 13.06 -7.66
CA VAL A 122 13.88 11.94 -6.81
C VAL A 122 12.54 12.31 -6.20
N LEU A 123 11.53 11.52 -6.53
CA LEU A 123 10.13 11.77 -6.23
C LEU A 123 9.56 10.65 -5.37
N LEU A 124 8.60 10.99 -4.54
CA LEU A 124 7.76 10.07 -3.79
C LEU A 124 6.32 10.24 -4.27
N VAL A 125 5.70 9.13 -4.67
CA VAL A 125 4.25 9.07 -4.95
C VAL A 125 3.77 7.73 -4.41
N ALA A 126 3.32 7.73 -3.15
CA ALA A 126 2.96 6.54 -2.37
C ALA A 126 1.45 6.42 -2.14
N PRO A 127 0.72 5.65 -2.97
CA PRO A 127 -0.72 5.43 -2.82
C PRO A 127 -1.10 4.78 -1.48
N ARG A 128 -2.11 5.34 -0.81
CA ARG A 128 -2.74 4.77 0.40
C ARG A 128 -3.93 3.90 0.04
N MET A 129 -3.68 2.97 -0.86
CA MET A 129 -4.71 2.13 -1.47
C MET A 129 -4.08 0.90 -2.11
N ALA A 130 -4.69 -0.27 -1.93
CA ALA A 130 -4.34 -1.46 -2.69
C ALA A 130 -4.57 -1.22 -4.19
N GLY A 131 -3.73 -1.83 -5.04
CA GLY A 131 -3.75 -1.60 -6.49
C GLY A 131 -5.13 -1.76 -7.15
N ALA A 132 -5.80 -2.91 -6.95
CA ALA A 132 -7.12 -3.17 -7.53
C ALA A 132 -8.18 -2.13 -7.12
N SER A 133 -8.15 -1.69 -5.86
CA SER A 133 -9.02 -0.63 -5.34
C SER A 133 -8.67 0.73 -5.94
N ALA A 134 -7.38 1.04 -6.12
CA ALA A 134 -6.93 2.26 -6.78
C ALA A 134 -7.44 2.32 -8.23
N ARG A 135 -7.35 1.21 -8.98
CA ARG A 135 -7.90 1.10 -10.34
C ARG A 135 -9.42 1.27 -10.37
N THR A 136 -10.13 0.58 -9.48
CA THR A 136 -11.60 0.67 -9.39
C THR A 136 -12.06 2.10 -9.12
N ARG A 137 -11.43 2.79 -8.16
CA ARG A 137 -11.75 4.19 -7.83
C ARG A 137 -11.35 5.17 -8.93
N TYR A 138 -10.26 4.89 -9.66
CA TYR A 138 -9.87 5.67 -10.84
C TYR A 138 -10.95 5.62 -11.92
N LEU A 139 -11.41 4.42 -12.27
CA LEU A 139 -12.47 4.20 -13.27
C LEU A 139 -13.80 4.83 -12.86
N ALA A 140 -14.11 4.84 -11.56
CA ALA A 140 -15.29 5.49 -11.01
C ALA A 140 -15.17 7.03 -10.89
N GLY A 141 -14.04 7.63 -11.30
CA GLY A 141 -13.81 9.07 -11.19
C GLY A 141 -13.57 9.58 -9.76
N GLN A 142 -13.46 8.70 -8.77
CA GLN A 142 -13.36 9.05 -7.34
C GLN A 142 -11.93 9.40 -6.90
N GLY A 143 -10.93 8.79 -7.54
CA GLY A 143 -9.52 8.87 -7.10
C GLY A 143 -9.25 8.23 -5.74
N PHE A 144 -8.03 8.37 -5.25
CA PHE A 144 -7.56 7.78 -3.99
C PHE A 144 -6.46 8.62 -3.36
N TRP A 145 -6.27 8.51 -2.06
CA TRP A 145 -5.25 9.29 -1.35
C TRP A 145 -3.85 8.73 -1.61
N ALA A 146 -2.86 9.62 -1.62
CA ALA A 146 -1.45 9.25 -1.60
C ALA A 146 -0.65 10.20 -0.70
N CYS A 147 0.52 9.74 -0.28
CA CYS A 147 1.59 10.60 0.23
C CYS A 147 2.51 10.97 -0.94
N VAL A 148 2.93 12.23 -1.02
CA VAL A 148 3.80 12.71 -2.11
C VAL A 148 4.93 13.57 -1.59
N GLY A 149 6.04 13.61 -2.32
CA GLY A 149 7.22 14.36 -1.92
C GLY A 149 8.24 14.53 -3.04
N VAL A 150 9.11 15.54 -2.88
CA VAL A 150 10.30 15.74 -3.72
C VAL A 150 11.51 15.63 -2.80
N GLU A 151 12.26 14.54 -2.94
CA GLU A 151 13.48 14.27 -2.15
C GLU A 151 14.71 14.95 -2.77
N ALA A 152 14.73 15.08 -4.09
CA ALA A 152 15.75 15.84 -4.80
C ALA A 152 15.16 16.51 -6.05
N ASP A 153 15.45 17.79 -6.23
CA ASP A 153 15.11 18.56 -7.43
C ASP A 153 16.40 19.02 -8.13
N ARG A 154 16.76 18.31 -9.19
CA ARG A 154 17.96 18.56 -10.01
C ARG A 154 17.60 19.29 -11.30
N SER A 155 16.39 19.07 -11.82
CA SER A 155 15.94 19.65 -13.08
C SER A 155 15.15 20.95 -12.94
N LYS A 156 14.76 21.35 -11.73
CA LYS A 156 13.77 22.43 -11.45
C LYS A 156 12.35 22.11 -11.91
N ARG A 157 12.07 20.85 -12.23
CA ARG A 157 10.75 20.36 -12.66
C ARG A 157 10.23 19.23 -11.76
N ALA A 158 10.93 18.88 -10.69
CA ALA A 158 10.58 17.74 -9.84
C ALA A 158 9.15 17.82 -9.27
N GLN A 159 8.75 18.99 -8.76
CA GLN A 159 7.39 19.17 -8.22
C GLN A 159 6.32 19.08 -9.32
N GLN A 160 6.57 19.64 -10.50
CA GLN A 160 5.67 19.52 -11.66
C GLN A 160 5.50 18.04 -12.05
N ARG A 161 6.60 17.29 -12.15
CA ARG A 161 6.58 15.86 -12.50
C ARG A 161 5.86 15.03 -11.46
N MET A 162 6.11 15.28 -10.16
CA MET A 162 5.42 14.62 -9.06
C MET A 162 3.90 14.86 -9.11
N LEU A 163 3.48 16.12 -9.29
CA LEU A 163 2.05 16.47 -9.36
C LEU A 163 1.40 15.92 -10.64
N GLY A 164 2.12 15.96 -11.77
CA GLY A 164 1.66 15.36 -13.02
C GLY A 164 1.47 13.85 -12.92
N LEU A 165 2.40 13.15 -12.27
CA LEU A 165 2.30 11.71 -12.03
C LEU A 165 1.12 11.41 -11.10
N ALA A 166 0.97 12.14 -9.99
CA ALA A 166 -0.14 11.98 -9.06
C ALA A 166 -1.50 12.25 -9.74
N ASP A 167 -1.60 13.29 -10.58
CA ASP A 167 -2.83 13.61 -11.31
C ASP A 167 -3.20 12.52 -12.32
N ALA A 168 -2.22 12.08 -13.12
CA ALA A 168 -2.42 11.03 -14.12
C ALA A 168 -2.76 9.67 -13.49
N LEU A 169 -2.31 9.39 -12.27
CA LEU A 169 -2.73 8.22 -11.49
C LEU A 169 -4.16 8.34 -10.94
N GLY A 170 -4.74 9.54 -10.95
CA GLY A 170 -6.05 9.89 -10.38
C GLY A 170 -6.02 10.19 -8.89
N VAL A 171 -4.85 10.35 -8.28
CA VAL A 171 -4.68 10.62 -6.84
C VAL A 171 -5.33 11.96 -6.48
N LEU A 172 -5.05 13.00 -7.27
CA LEU A 172 -5.41 14.38 -6.94
C LEU A 172 -6.92 14.67 -6.96
N ARG A 173 -7.74 13.73 -7.44
CA ARG A 173 -9.21 13.77 -7.31
C ARG A 173 -9.66 13.61 -5.86
N ALA A 174 -8.93 12.83 -5.06
CA ALA A 174 -9.14 12.72 -3.61
C ALA A 174 -8.22 13.69 -2.85
N GLY A 175 -6.93 13.68 -3.18
CA GLY A 175 -5.90 14.55 -2.62
C GLY A 175 -4.60 13.81 -2.31
N ALA A 176 -3.51 14.56 -2.23
CA ALA A 176 -2.19 14.03 -1.86
C ALA A 176 -1.57 14.82 -0.71
N VAL A 177 -1.08 14.12 0.31
CA VAL A 177 -0.45 14.74 1.49
C VAL A 177 1.06 14.84 1.28
N GLU A 178 1.60 16.05 1.41
CA GLU A 178 3.04 16.26 1.29
C GLU A 178 3.81 15.76 2.52
N MET A 179 4.82 14.91 2.29
CA MET A 179 5.78 14.46 3.31
C MET A 179 7.06 13.90 2.66
N SER A 180 8.12 13.76 3.45
CA SER A 180 9.35 13.09 2.99
C SER A 180 9.23 11.56 3.03
N ALA A 181 10.07 10.87 2.28
CA ALA A 181 10.15 9.41 2.24
C ALA A 181 10.38 8.78 3.62
N THR A 182 11.22 9.38 4.46
CA THR A 182 11.44 8.89 5.84
C THR A 182 10.19 9.00 6.70
N VAL A 183 9.43 10.10 6.59
CA VAL A 183 8.18 10.28 7.35
C VAL A 183 7.10 9.34 6.83
N GLU A 184 6.99 9.20 5.51
CA GLU A 184 6.10 8.27 4.84
C GLU A 184 6.32 6.83 5.31
N ALA A 185 7.58 6.34 5.24
CA ALA A 185 7.91 4.97 5.60
C ALA A 185 7.69 4.71 7.09
N SER A 186 8.02 5.69 7.94
CA SER A 186 7.80 5.58 9.38
C SER A 186 6.31 5.53 9.72
N LEU A 187 5.49 6.34 9.04
CA LEU A 187 4.04 6.36 9.24
C LEU A 187 3.40 5.04 8.83
N ASP A 188 3.71 4.56 7.63
CA ASP A 188 3.13 3.36 7.04
C ASP A 188 3.42 2.14 7.92
N LEU A 189 4.70 1.88 8.18
CA LEU A 189 5.14 0.78 9.05
C LEU A 189 4.60 0.91 10.48
N PHE A 190 4.54 2.13 11.02
CA PHE A 190 4.02 2.33 12.37
C PHE A 190 2.55 1.93 12.45
N VAL A 191 1.71 2.37 11.51
CA VAL A 191 0.28 2.04 11.51
C VAL A 191 0.06 0.54 11.32
N GLU A 192 0.79 -0.09 10.40
CA GLU A 192 0.68 -1.53 10.14
C GLU A 192 1.11 -2.38 11.36
N GLN A 193 2.24 -2.04 11.98
CA GLN A 193 2.82 -2.81 13.09
C GLN A 193 2.21 -2.49 14.46
N SER A 194 1.50 -1.36 14.59
CA SER A 194 0.78 -1.00 15.82
C SER A 194 -0.72 -1.33 15.70
N MET A 195 -1.47 -0.49 15.00
CA MET A 195 -2.91 -0.62 14.84
C MET A 195 -3.30 -1.90 14.10
N GLY A 196 -2.59 -2.23 13.01
CA GLY A 196 -2.86 -3.46 12.24
C GLY A 196 -2.64 -4.72 13.07
N ALA A 197 -1.49 -4.83 13.74
CA ALA A 197 -1.18 -5.94 14.62
C ALA A 197 -2.16 -6.07 15.79
N LEU A 198 -2.54 -4.95 16.43
CA LEU A 198 -3.49 -4.95 17.54
C LEU A 198 -4.88 -5.40 17.09
N LEU A 199 -5.36 -4.92 15.94
CA LEU A 199 -6.66 -5.32 15.39
C LEU A 199 -6.69 -6.81 15.04
N GLY A 200 -5.64 -7.32 14.37
CA GLY A 200 -5.54 -8.75 14.04
C GLY A 200 -5.54 -9.62 15.30
N MET A 201 -4.76 -9.24 16.31
CA MET A 201 -4.75 -9.91 17.61
C MET A 201 -6.11 -9.89 18.30
N ALA A 202 -6.80 -8.74 18.30
CA ALA A 202 -8.11 -8.59 18.91
C ALA A 202 -9.16 -9.51 18.25
N ILE A 203 -9.15 -9.62 16.92
CA ILE A 203 -10.05 -10.52 16.18
C ILE A 203 -9.80 -11.98 16.57
N MET A 204 -8.54 -12.43 16.55
CA MET A 204 -8.20 -13.82 16.91
C MET A 204 -8.61 -14.15 18.35
N ILE A 205 -8.29 -13.29 19.31
CA ILE A 205 -8.63 -13.50 20.72
C ILE A 205 -10.14 -13.48 20.92
N ALA A 206 -10.87 -12.51 20.34
CA ALA A 206 -12.32 -12.43 20.49
C ALA A 206 -13.02 -13.65 19.90
N PHE A 207 -12.52 -14.15 18.77
CA PHE A 207 -13.04 -15.37 18.14
C PHE A 207 -12.83 -16.59 19.05
N ASP A 208 -11.61 -16.80 19.55
CA ASP A 208 -11.32 -17.95 20.40
C ASP A 208 -12.12 -17.94 21.70
N VAL A 209 -12.17 -16.80 22.39
CA VAL A 209 -12.95 -16.64 23.64
C VAL A 209 -14.45 -16.86 23.39
N GLY A 210 -14.99 -16.28 22.32
CA GLY A 210 -16.41 -16.45 21.98
C GLY A 210 -16.75 -17.90 21.65
N ARG A 211 -15.89 -18.56 20.87
CA ARG A 211 -16.06 -19.97 20.48
C ARG A 211 -15.97 -20.89 21.69
N GLU A 212 -15.02 -20.67 22.59
CA GLU A 212 -14.89 -21.43 23.84
C GLU A 212 -16.11 -21.27 24.76
N ALA A 213 -16.74 -20.09 24.74
CA ALA A 213 -18.00 -19.84 25.43
C ALA A 213 -19.24 -20.45 24.74
N GLY A 214 -19.07 -21.11 23.59
CA GLY A 214 -20.15 -21.78 22.84
C GLY A 214 -20.90 -20.89 21.85
N ILE A 215 -20.38 -19.69 21.52
CA ILE A 215 -20.94 -18.87 20.44
C ILE A 215 -20.58 -19.54 19.11
N PRO A 216 -21.55 -19.73 18.17
CA PRO A 216 -21.26 -20.31 16.87
C PRO A 216 -20.18 -19.52 16.12
N ALA A 217 -19.23 -20.22 15.51
CA ALA A 217 -18.10 -19.61 14.81
C ALA A 217 -18.56 -18.72 13.64
N GLU A 218 -19.58 -19.16 12.90
CA GLU A 218 -20.20 -18.40 11.82
C GLU A 218 -20.84 -17.11 12.32
N ALA A 219 -21.44 -17.12 13.52
CA ALA A 219 -22.02 -15.92 14.12
C ALA A 219 -20.92 -14.93 14.55
N LEU A 220 -19.78 -15.42 15.05
CA LEU A 220 -18.64 -14.58 15.43
C LEU A 220 -18.06 -13.84 14.23
N VAL A 221 -17.71 -14.54 13.14
CA VAL A 221 -17.14 -13.87 11.94
C VAL A 221 -18.15 -12.96 11.25
N MET A 222 -19.44 -13.32 11.29
CA MET A 222 -20.55 -12.49 10.78
C MET A 222 -20.68 -11.18 11.53
N GLU A 223 -20.73 -11.21 12.85
CA GLU A 223 -20.80 -10.02 13.69
C GLU A 223 -19.52 -9.18 13.62
N MET A 224 -18.34 -9.83 13.55
CA MET A 224 -17.05 -9.12 13.57
C MET A 224 -16.75 -8.37 12.27
N TYR A 225 -17.09 -8.89 11.10
CA TYR A 225 -16.78 -8.20 9.85
C TYR A 225 -17.57 -8.67 8.62
N MET A 226 -18.05 -9.91 8.56
CA MET A 226 -18.67 -10.41 7.32
C MET A 226 -20.04 -9.78 7.01
N SER A 227 -20.74 -9.20 8.00
CA SER A 227 -21.98 -8.45 7.77
C SER A 227 -21.79 -7.14 6.99
N GLY A 228 -20.57 -6.59 6.97
CA GLY A 228 -20.26 -5.27 6.44
C GLY A 228 -20.58 -4.11 7.40
N GLU A 229 -21.14 -4.37 8.58
CA GLU A 229 -21.46 -3.32 9.56
C GLU A 229 -20.20 -2.56 10.00
N MET A 230 -19.12 -3.29 10.29
CA MET A 230 -17.83 -2.67 10.61
C MET A 230 -17.27 -1.83 9.46
N GLU A 231 -17.51 -2.21 8.19
CA GLU A 231 -17.11 -1.39 7.04
C GLU A 231 -17.84 -0.03 7.05
N VAL A 232 -19.13 -0.02 7.40
CA VAL A 232 -19.93 1.20 7.54
C VAL A 232 -19.37 2.06 8.68
N VAL A 233 -18.99 1.47 9.81
CA VAL A 233 -18.36 2.20 10.93
C VAL A 233 -17.06 2.89 10.49
N PHE A 234 -16.15 2.15 9.84
CA PHE A 234 -14.90 2.73 9.31
C PHE A 234 -15.14 3.77 8.22
N ARG A 235 -16.22 3.63 7.44
CA ARG A 235 -16.66 4.65 6.48
C ARG A 235 -17.10 5.93 7.20
N SER A 236 -17.88 5.83 8.26
CA SER A 236 -18.28 6.97 9.09
C SER A 236 -17.08 7.66 9.76
N PHE A 237 -16.03 6.92 10.14
CA PHE A 237 -14.79 7.53 10.63
C PHE A 237 -14.16 8.47 9.60
N ARG A 238 -14.21 8.08 8.32
CA ARG A 238 -13.70 8.88 7.20
C ARG A 238 -14.59 10.09 6.89
N GLU A 239 -15.91 9.95 6.99
CA GLU A 239 -16.87 10.96 6.54
C GLU A 239 -17.22 11.98 7.65
N SER A 240 -17.49 11.48 8.85
CA SER A 240 -17.93 12.27 10.01
C SER A 240 -16.80 12.52 11.02
N GLY A 241 -15.75 11.69 11.00
CA GLY A 241 -14.64 11.71 11.96
C GLY A 241 -14.77 10.69 13.08
N PHE A 242 -13.65 10.18 13.59
CA PHE A 242 -13.59 9.09 14.59
C PHE A 242 -14.55 9.29 15.77
N PHE A 243 -14.40 10.39 16.52
CA PHE A 243 -15.25 10.62 17.71
C PHE A 243 -16.71 10.94 17.38
N ARG A 244 -16.97 11.61 16.25
CA ARG A 244 -18.34 12.02 15.88
C ARG A 244 -19.17 10.86 15.34
N SER A 245 -18.53 9.91 14.67
CA SER A 245 -19.21 8.69 14.23
C SER A 245 -19.88 7.92 15.36
N SER A 246 -19.42 8.07 16.62
CA SER A 246 -20.05 7.49 17.80
C SER A 246 -21.49 7.98 18.02
N GLU A 247 -21.87 9.14 17.47
CA GLU A 247 -23.25 9.67 17.52
C GLU A 247 -24.23 8.83 16.68
N GLU A 248 -23.73 8.05 15.72
CA GLU A 248 -24.54 7.17 14.85
C GLU A 248 -24.91 5.85 15.55
N HIS A 249 -24.33 5.56 16.72
CA HIS A 249 -24.51 4.31 17.46
C HIS A 249 -25.56 4.44 18.57
N GLY A 250 -26.29 3.34 18.83
CA GLY A 250 -27.25 3.27 19.93
C GLY A 250 -26.58 3.43 21.32
N PRO A 251 -27.30 3.91 22.34
CA PRO A 251 -26.73 4.18 23.68
C PRO A 251 -26.00 2.98 24.31
N THR A 252 -26.48 1.75 24.07
CA THR A 252 -25.86 0.52 24.57
C THR A 252 -24.47 0.29 23.98
N ALA A 253 -24.31 0.50 22.66
CA ALA A 253 -23.04 0.32 21.97
C ALA A 253 -22.02 1.38 22.42
N VAL A 254 -22.46 2.64 22.53
CA VAL A 254 -21.62 3.75 23.03
C VAL A 254 -21.18 3.48 24.47
N PHE A 255 -22.10 3.09 25.35
CA PHE A 255 -21.78 2.78 26.74
C PHE A 255 -20.79 1.62 26.85
N GLY A 256 -21.09 0.49 26.20
CA GLY A 256 -20.24 -0.70 26.23
C GLY A 256 -18.84 -0.42 25.67
N GLY A 257 -18.77 0.21 24.49
CA GLY A 257 -17.50 0.55 23.84
C GLY A 257 -16.66 1.51 24.68
N LEU A 258 -17.26 2.57 25.23
CA LEU A 258 -16.54 3.54 26.06
C LEU A 258 -16.06 2.92 27.38
N THR A 259 -16.89 2.15 28.08
CA THR A 259 -16.50 1.47 29.31
C THR A 259 -15.31 0.55 29.08
N ARG A 260 -15.36 -0.30 28.04
CA ARG A 260 -14.22 -1.19 27.73
C ARG A 260 -12.98 -0.41 27.31
N THR A 261 -13.13 0.66 26.53
CA THR A 261 -12.01 1.54 26.15
C THR A 261 -11.31 2.15 27.37
N LEU A 262 -12.06 2.51 28.41
CA LEU A 262 -11.51 3.08 29.65
C LEU A 262 -10.82 2.04 30.54
N GLU A 263 -11.18 0.76 30.41
CA GLU A 263 -10.57 -0.36 31.14
C GLU A 263 -9.27 -0.87 30.48
N MET A 264 -9.03 -0.56 29.20
CA MET A 264 -7.82 -0.97 28.50
C MET A 264 -6.57 -0.34 29.12
N ASP A 265 -5.48 -1.13 29.23
CA ASP A 265 -4.20 -0.65 29.75
C ASP A 265 -3.51 0.28 28.74
N ARG A 266 -3.83 1.58 28.88
CA ARG A 266 -3.26 2.65 28.07
C ARG A 266 -1.75 2.75 28.22
N GLU A 267 -1.19 2.48 29.40
CA GLU A 267 0.24 2.62 29.64
C GLU A 267 1.02 1.52 28.92
N ALA A 268 0.57 0.27 29.04
CA ALA A 268 1.16 -0.86 28.32
C ALA A 268 1.10 -0.67 26.80
N MET A 269 -0.05 -0.27 26.25
CA MET A 269 -0.18 0.02 24.82
C MET A 269 0.72 1.17 24.37
N THR A 270 0.78 2.25 25.15
CA THR A 270 1.66 3.40 24.85
C THR A 270 3.12 2.98 24.81
N LYS A 271 3.56 2.16 25.77
CA LYS A 271 4.94 1.64 25.81
C LYS A 271 5.23 0.78 24.59
N SER A 272 4.34 -0.15 24.24
CA SER A 272 4.48 -1.01 23.07
C SER A 272 4.62 -0.20 21.78
N PHE A 273 3.71 0.76 21.55
CA PHE A 273 3.71 1.57 20.34
C PHE A 273 4.95 2.47 20.24
N ARG A 274 5.45 3.00 21.36
CA ARG A 274 6.74 3.73 21.38
C ARG A 274 7.90 2.84 20.98
N THR A 275 7.99 1.63 21.53
CA THR A 275 9.05 0.68 21.17
C THR A 275 8.99 0.32 19.68
N ILE A 276 7.81 0.09 19.11
CA ILE A 276 7.63 -0.15 17.67
C ILE A 276 8.13 1.05 16.86
N LEU A 277 7.73 2.26 17.23
CA LEU A 277 8.15 3.47 16.51
C LEU A 277 9.67 3.71 16.59
N ASP A 278 10.29 3.46 17.74
CA ASP A 278 11.74 3.61 17.92
C ASP A 278 12.52 2.57 17.10
N ASP A 279 12.01 1.33 17.05
CA ASP A 279 12.58 0.26 16.24
C ASP A 279 12.49 0.54 14.72
N ILE A 280 11.38 1.11 14.27
CA ILE A 280 11.20 1.58 12.89
C ILE A 280 12.16 2.74 12.61
N ARG A 281 12.12 3.81 13.41
CA ARG A 281 12.89 5.05 13.16
C ARG A 281 14.40 4.86 13.26
N SER A 282 14.85 3.89 14.05
CA SER A 282 16.27 3.52 14.12
C SER A 282 16.76 2.72 12.90
N GLY A 283 15.86 2.25 12.03
CA GLY A 283 16.17 1.37 10.92
C GLY A 283 16.39 -0.09 11.32
N ALA A 284 16.17 -0.44 12.59
CA ALA A 284 16.35 -1.80 13.09
C ALA A 284 15.35 -2.78 12.45
N PHE A 285 14.07 -2.37 12.31
CA PHE A 285 13.09 -3.12 11.53
C PHE A 285 13.58 -3.36 10.09
N ALA A 286 13.99 -2.28 9.40
CA ALA A 286 14.40 -2.35 8.01
C ALA A 286 15.57 -3.33 7.82
N LYS A 287 16.57 -3.27 8.68
CA LYS A 287 17.69 -4.22 8.68
C LYS A 287 17.21 -5.67 8.85
N ARG A 288 16.32 -5.93 9.82
CA ARG A 288 15.80 -7.29 10.06
C ARG A 288 15.01 -7.81 8.87
N PHE A 289 14.19 -6.98 8.23
CA PHE A 289 13.44 -7.38 7.04
C PHE A 289 14.34 -7.70 5.85
N GLN A 290 15.44 -6.96 5.66
CA GLN A 290 16.44 -7.29 4.65
C GLN A 290 17.22 -8.59 4.98
N ASP A 291 17.47 -8.86 6.26
CA ASP A 291 18.09 -10.11 6.71
C ASP A 291 17.13 -11.31 6.54
N GLU A 292 15.83 -11.09 6.73
CA GLU A 292 14.74 -12.05 6.53
C GLU A 292 14.62 -12.48 5.05
N ALA A 293 14.59 -11.51 4.12
CA ALA A 293 14.57 -11.78 2.68
C ALA A 293 15.79 -12.61 2.24
N ARG A 294 16.99 -12.26 2.74
CA ARG A 294 18.23 -13.02 2.47
C ARG A 294 18.21 -14.45 3.00
N GLN A 295 17.37 -14.74 3.98
CA GLN A 295 17.20 -16.07 4.57
C GLN A 295 16.04 -16.87 3.94
N GLY A 296 15.38 -16.32 2.90
CA GLY A 296 14.26 -16.99 2.24
C GLY A 296 12.93 -16.86 2.97
N TYR A 297 12.78 -15.83 3.81
CA TYR A 297 11.53 -15.46 4.49
C TYR A 297 10.90 -16.50 5.46
N PRO A 298 11.62 -17.03 6.46
CA PRO A 298 11.07 -17.97 7.44
C PRO A 298 9.85 -17.46 8.23
N VAL A 299 9.77 -16.17 8.56
CA VAL A 299 8.60 -15.56 9.20
C VAL A 299 7.42 -15.48 8.23
N LEU A 300 7.67 -15.22 6.94
CA LEU A 300 6.59 -15.29 5.95
C LEU A 300 6.13 -16.74 5.72
N ASP A 301 6.99 -17.74 5.86
CA ASP A 301 6.55 -19.14 5.86
C ASP A 301 5.59 -19.44 7.00
N ILE A 302 5.86 -18.92 8.20
CA ILE A 302 4.93 -19.03 9.35
C ILE A 302 3.62 -18.31 9.02
N ALA A 303 3.68 -17.09 8.49
CA ALA A 303 2.50 -16.34 8.10
C ALA A 303 1.68 -17.09 7.03
N ARG A 304 2.34 -17.67 6.01
CA ARG A 304 1.71 -18.51 4.98
C ARG A 304 1.02 -19.72 5.60
N ALA A 305 1.66 -20.39 6.55
CA ALA A 305 1.06 -21.51 7.27
C ALA A 305 -0.18 -21.07 8.07
N MET A 306 -0.20 -19.86 8.63
CA MET A 306 -1.39 -19.32 9.30
C MET A 306 -2.50 -18.91 8.33
N MET A 307 -2.14 -18.33 7.17
CA MET A 307 -3.10 -17.85 6.16
C MET A 307 -3.77 -18.98 5.38
N HIS A 308 -3.05 -20.06 5.11
CA HIS A 308 -3.51 -21.18 4.27
C HIS A 308 -3.71 -22.48 5.04
N GLY A 309 -3.31 -22.50 6.32
CA GLY A 309 -3.51 -23.65 7.18
C GLY A 309 -4.97 -23.79 7.65
N PRO A 310 -5.30 -24.93 8.26
CA PRO A 310 -6.63 -25.13 8.84
C PRO A 310 -6.86 -24.12 9.96
N SER A 311 -7.96 -23.39 9.86
CA SER A 311 -8.34 -22.35 10.82
C SER A 311 -9.85 -22.36 11.02
N PRO A 312 -10.35 -22.48 12.27
CA PRO A 312 -11.78 -22.40 12.53
C PRO A 312 -12.40 -21.07 12.08
N ILE A 313 -11.60 -20.00 11.98
CA ILE A 313 -12.03 -18.72 11.42
C ILE A 313 -12.32 -18.89 9.92
N THR A 314 -11.33 -19.38 9.16
CA THR A 314 -11.45 -19.56 7.71
C THR A 314 -12.58 -20.54 7.36
N ASP A 315 -12.70 -21.64 8.10
CA ASP A 315 -13.79 -22.61 7.94
C ASP A 315 -15.17 -21.95 8.12
N ALA A 316 -15.32 -21.09 9.14
CA ALA A 316 -16.56 -20.38 9.41
C ALA A 316 -16.89 -19.36 8.31
N GLU A 317 -15.89 -18.62 7.83
CA GLU A 317 -16.06 -17.70 6.71
C GLU A 317 -16.53 -18.43 5.44
N GLU A 318 -15.88 -19.53 5.07
CA GLU A 318 -16.24 -20.33 3.89
C GLU A 318 -17.66 -20.88 3.97
N ARG A 319 -18.05 -21.40 5.14
CA ARG A 319 -19.41 -21.85 5.38
C ARG A 319 -20.41 -20.72 5.20
N LEU A 320 -20.13 -19.54 5.77
CA LEU A 320 -21.03 -18.39 5.64
C LEU A 320 -21.16 -17.93 4.19
N ARG A 321 -20.04 -17.86 3.42
CA ARG A 321 -20.08 -17.54 1.98
C ARG A 321 -20.93 -18.55 1.21
N SER A 322 -20.76 -19.84 1.49
CA SER A 322 -21.54 -20.90 0.86
C SER A 322 -23.04 -20.78 1.17
N LEU A 323 -23.40 -20.47 2.41
CA LEU A 323 -24.82 -20.33 2.82
C LEU A 323 -25.48 -19.09 2.20
N ALA A 324 -24.72 -18.00 2.03
CA ALA A 324 -25.22 -16.76 1.44
C ALA A 324 -25.37 -16.82 -0.10
N GLY A 325 -24.94 -17.92 -0.74
CA GLY A 325 -24.84 -17.98 -2.20
C GLY A 325 -23.84 -16.97 -2.79
N ALA A 326 -22.93 -16.47 -1.96
CA ALA A 326 -21.89 -15.56 -2.39
C ALA A 326 -20.94 -16.31 -3.31
N PRO A 327 -20.50 -15.71 -4.43
CA PRO A 327 -19.45 -16.32 -5.24
C PRO A 327 -18.23 -16.59 -4.35
N ALA A 328 -17.57 -17.72 -4.59
CA ALA A 328 -16.28 -18.01 -3.97
C ALA A 328 -15.37 -16.77 -4.15
N PRO A 329 -14.52 -16.45 -3.17
CA PRO A 329 -13.54 -15.39 -3.36
C PRO A 329 -12.81 -15.63 -4.68
N PRO A 330 -12.49 -14.58 -5.45
CA PRO A 330 -11.78 -14.75 -6.70
C PRO A 330 -10.54 -15.61 -6.45
N PRO A 331 -10.23 -16.57 -7.36
CA PRO A 331 -9.02 -17.37 -7.21
C PRO A 331 -7.84 -16.42 -7.01
N GLU A 332 -6.90 -16.80 -6.15
CA GLU A 332 -5.67 -16.04 -5.99
C GLU A 332 -5.11 -15.74 -7.38
N GLU A 333 -4.95 -14.46 -7.72
CA GLU A 333 -4.24 -14.12 -8.94
C GLU A 333 -2.87 -14.80 -8.83
N PRO A 334 -2.45 -15.56 -9.85
CA PRO A 334 -1.13 -16.16 -9.84
C PRO A 334 -0.14 -15.00 -9.69
N GLY A 335 0.59 -15.03 -8.57
CA GLY A 335 1.38 -13.91 -8.07
C GLY A 335 1.19 -13.53 -6.59
N ARG A 336 0.11 -13.97 -5.92
CA ARG A 336 0.00 -13.82 -4.44
C ARG A 336 0.92 -14.77 -3.67
N ALA A 337 1.23 -15.93 -4.25
CA ALA A 337 2.19 -16.87 -3.70
C ALA A 337 3.59 -16.61 -4.28
N GLY A 338 4.35 -15.73 -3.62
CA GLY A 338 5.81 -15.71 -3.64
C GLY A 338 6.51 -15.39 -4.97
N THR A 339 7.10 -14.20 -5.04
CA THR A 339 8.58 -14.07 -5.13
C THR A 339 9.02 -12.94 -4.23
#